data_AF-A0A1I0DNP9-F1
#
_entry.id   AF-A0A1I0DNP9-F1
#
_cell.length_a   1.000
_cell.length_b   1.000
_cell.length_c   1.000
_cell.angle_alpha   90.00
_cell.angle_beta   90.00
_cell.angle_gamma   90.00
#
_symmetry.space_group_name_H-M   'P 1'
#
loop_
_entity.id
_entity.type
_entity.pdbx_description
1 polymer ?
#
loop_
_entity_poly.entity_id
_entity_poly.type
_entity_poly.pdbx_seq_one_letter_code
_entity_poly.pdbx_strand_id
1 'polypeptide(L)'
;MQIHGAVSEKGIHMEERQTSLPDRRSRASMEKRQSLKDKKRIVIKVGSNSLVHPETGELNLSKIDHLIRVLADLKGEGRDVVLVSSGAVACGRQALKIGRKPGSMTEKQAFAAVGQAKLMSTYQRFFAEYSQTTAQVLLTKNVIINQTSRDNTKNTFDELLKLGVIPVVNENDTISTQELAQLETFGDNDQLASIVGAVIGADLVILLSDIEGMYTDDPRHNRDAVFIEYVPTITEEILGMGKGAGSDVGTGGMSAKIAAARIATDSDADMVIAKFDSADIIFDILKGKNVGTLFAAHKNENFDLAEFIRRAKDAEE
;
A
#
# COMPACT_ATOMS: atom_id res chain seq x y z
N MET A 1 -38.34 73.63 15.21
CA MET A 1 -39.46 72.67 15.13
C MET A 1 -38.90 71.31 15.53
N GLN A 2 -39.23 70.86 16.74
CA GLN A 2 -38.82 69.55 17.31
C GLN A 2 -39.66 68.43 16.70
N ILE A 3 -39.03 67.30 16.37
CA ILE A 3 -39.62 65.94 16.31
C ILE A 3 -38.45 64.95 16.26
N HIS A 4 -37.93 64.45 17.38
CA HIS A 4 -38.25 63.15 18.03
C HIS A 4 -38.52 61.99 17.06
N GLY A 5 -37.56 61.05 16.99
CA GLY A 5 -37.69 59.76 16.29
C GLY A 5 -36.68 58.76 16.85
N ALA A 6 -37.18 57.60 17.28
CA ALA A 6 -36.59 56.66 18.23
C ALA A 6 -35.31 55.93 17.76
N VAL A 7 -34.43 55.67 18.72
CA VAL A 7 -33.31 54.73 18.62
C VAL A 7 -33.89 53.31 18.71
N SER A 8 -33.68 52.50 17.66
CA SER A 8 -33.94 51.06 17.67
C SER A 8 -32.61 50.34 17.79
N GLU A 9 -32.36 49.72 18.95
CA GLU A 9 -31.27 48.79 19.17
C GLU A 9 -31.37 47.63 18.18
N LYS A 10 -30.44 47.54 17.23
CA LYS A 10 -30.22 46.31 16.47
C LYS A 10 -29.28 45.44 17.30
N GLY A 11 -29.86 44.45 17.96
CA GLY A 11 -29.13 43.36 18.58
C GLY A 11 -28.22 42.68 17.56
N ILE A 12 -26.93 42.64 17.88
CA ILE A 12 -25.94 41.82 17.19
C ILE A 12 -26.16 40.39 17.69
N HIS A 13 -26.95 39.60 16.97
CA HIS A 13 -26.94 38.15 17.14
C HIS A 13 -25.63 37.62 16.55
N MET A 14 -24.62 37.47 17.40
CA MET A 14 -23.52 36.54 17.14
C MET A 14 -24.10 35.13 17.27
N GLU A 15 -24.40 34.48 16.15
CA GLU A 15 -24.54 33.04 16.13
C GLU A 15 -23.18 32.42 16.46
N GLU A 16 -23.01 32.02 17.73
CA GLU A 16 -21.99 31.05 18.10
C GLU A 16 -22.21 29.79 17.26
N ARG A 17 -21.38 29.61 16.23
CA ARG A 17 -21.22 28.29 15.61
C ARG A 17 -20.71 27.35 16.69
N GLN A 18 -21.61 26.61 17.31
CA GLN A 18 -21.28 25.40 18.06
C GLN A 18 -20.62 24.43 17.08
N THR A 19 -19.30 24.48 16.98
CA THR A 19 -18.51 23.37 16.46
C THR A 19 -18.66 22.25 17.47
N SER A 20 -19.67 21.40 17.27
CA SER A 20 -19.87 20.19 18.06
C SER A 20 -18.55 19.41 18.05
N LEU A 21 -17.99 19.25 19.24
CA LEU A 21 -16.82 18.45 19.50
C LEU A 21 -16.93 17.10 18.78
N PRO A 22 -15.96 16.70 17.93
CA PRO A 22 -16.07 15.47 17.15
C PRO A 22 -16.23 14.26 18.07
N ASP A 23 -17.04 13.28 17.61
CA ASP A 23 -17.24 12.01 18.32
C ASP A 23 -15.90 11.33 18.61
N ARG A 24 -15.82 10.53 19.67
CA ARG A 24 -14.60 9.89 20.18
C ARG A 24 -13.86 9.09 19.11
N ARG A 25 -14.59 8.42 18.20
CA ARG A 25 -14.01 7.72 17.04
C ARG A 25 -13.37 8.67 16.03
N SER A 26 -14.03 9.80 15.74
CA SER A 26 -13.50 10.84 14.85
C SER A 26 -12.23 11.49 15.42
N ARG A 27 -12.18 11.73 16.73
CA ARG A 27 -10.94 12.21 17.39
C ARG A 27 -9.79 11.23 17.32
N ALA A 28 -10.05 9.96 17.66
CA ALA A 28 -9.02 8.91 17.59
C ALA A 28 -8.46 8.75 16.17
N SER A 29 -9.34 8.81 15.15
CA SER A 29 -8.92 8.81 13.74
C SER A 29 -8.03 10.02 13.41
N MET A 30 -8.43 11.23 13.79
CA MET A 30 -7.64 12.44 13.53
C MET A 30 -6.28 12.41 14.23
N GLU A 31 -6.23 12.06 15.52
CA GLU A 31 -4.98 11.93 16.28
C GLU A 31 -4.06 10.91 15.63
N LYS A 32 -4.61 9.76 15.23
CA LYS A 32 -3.83 8.71 14.58
C LYS A 32 -3.31 9.15 13.21
N ARG A 33 -4.12 9.82 12.39
CA ARG A 33 -3.69 10.40 11.11
C ARG A 33 -2.60 11.46 11.29
N GLN A 34 -2.71 12.32 12.29
CA GLN A 34 -1.69 13.34 12.58
C GLN A 34 -0.35 12.73 12.99
N SER A 35 -0.34 11.54 13.60
CA SER A 35 0.90 10.83 13.93
C SER A 35 1.66 10.27 12.71
N LEU A 36 1.02 10.20 11.53
CA LEU A 36 1.65 9.65 10.32
C LEU A 36 2.84 10.49 9.83
N LYS A 37 2.86 11.79 10.13
CA LYS A 37 3.97 12.67 9.76
C LYS A 37 5.30 12.27 10.41
N ASP A 38 5.22 11.62 11.57
CA ASP A 38 6.38 11.27 12.41
C ASP A 38 7.00 9.91 12.02
N LYS A 39 6.37 9.16 11.12
CA LYS A 39 6.79 7.83 10.63
C LYS A 39 8.10 7.90 9.86
N LYS A 40 9.09 7.10 10.24
CA LYS A 40 10.46 7.18 9.69
C LYS A 40 10.75 6.13 8.64
N ARG A 41 10.33 4.89 8.86
CA ARG A 41 10.53 3.78 7.92
C ARG A 41 9.22 3.43 7.23
N ILE A 42 9.15 3.68 5.94
CA ILE A 42 7.92 3.62 5.15
C ILE A 42 8.10 2.63 4.00
N VAL A 43 7.19 1.66 3.92
CA VAL A 43 7.05 0.79 2.75
C VAL A 43 5.90 1.30 1.90
N ILE A 44 6.16 1.57 0.62
CA ILE A 44 5.16 2.06 -0.33
C ILE A 44 5.00 1.02 -1.42
N LYS A 45 3.78 0.53 -1.60
CA LYS A 45 3.44 -0.42 -2.66
C LYS A 45 2.67 0.27 -3.76
N VAL A 46 3.04 -0.02 -5.01
CA VAL A 46 2.30 0.38 -6.21
C VAL A 46 1.86 -0.85 -7.01
N GLY A 47 0.56 -0.93 -7.31
CA GLY A 47 -0.02 -2.04 -8.08
C GLY A 47 0.34 -2.03 -9.57
N SER A 48 0.18 -3.16 -10.25
CA SER A 48 0.53 -3.30 -11.68
C SER A 48 -0.25 -2.32 -12.55
N ASN A 49 -1.56 -2.16 -12.30
CA ASN A 49 -2.44 -1.26 -13.06
C ASN A 49 -2.08 0.21 -12.88
N SER A 50 -1.40 0.56 -11.79
CA SER A 50 -0.99 1.93 -11.47
C SER A 50 0.21 2.39 -12.29
N LEU A 51 1.02 1.45 -12.78
CA LEU A 51 2.28 1.72 -13.47
C LEU A 51 2.22 1.54 -14.99
N VAL A 52 1.08 1.15 -15.53
CA VAL A 52 0.90 0.94 -16.98
C VAL A 52 -0.25 1.77 -17.53
N HIS A 53 -0.18 2.09 -18.81
CA HIS A 53 -1.32 2.61 -19.57
C HIS A 53 -2.33 1.48 -19.80
N PRO A 54 -3.60 1.61 -19.39
CA PRO A 54 -4.60 0.55 -19.56
C PRO A 54 -4.80 0.12 -21.02
N GLU A 55 -4.69 1.07 -21.95
CA GLU A 55 -4.98 0.87 -23.37
C GLU A 55 -3.88 0.09 -24.08
N THR A 56 -2.62 0.37 -23.73
CA THR A 56 -1.44 -0.17 -24.43
C THR A 56 -0.68 -1.21 -23.61
N GLY A 57 -0.89 -1.25 -22.29
CA GLY A 57 -0.12 -2.05 -21.35
C GLY A 57 1.32 -1.58 -21.16
N GLU A 58 1.70 -0.45 -21.76
CA GLU A 58 3.04 0.12 -21.66
C GLU A 58 3.26 0.81 -20.32
N LEU A 59 4.51 0.83 -19.84
CA LEU A 59 4.87 1.57 -18.64
C LEU A 59 4.48 3.05 -18.76
N ASN A 60 3.74 3.53 -17.76
CA ASN A 60 3.40 4.93 -17.62
C ASN A 60 4.59 5.69 -17.03
N LEU A 61 5.48 6.14 -17.92
CA LEU A 61 6.72 6.82 -17.55
C LEU A 61 6.50 8.09 -16.73
N SER A 62 5.40 8.82 -17.00
CA SER A 62 5.06 10.04 -16.25
C SER A 62 4.68 9.73 -14.80
N LYS A 63 3.88 8.68 -14.57
CA LYS A 63 3.56 8.23 -13.20
C LYS A 63 4.78 7.70 -12.47
N ILE A 64 5.66 6.97 -13.16
CA ILE A 64 6.90 6.44 -12.57
C ILE A 64 7.85 7.57 -12.18
N ASP A 65 8.08 8.54 -13.07
CA ASP A 65 8.90 9.72 -12.79
C ASP A 65 8.37 10.47 -11.57
N HIS A 66 7.07 10.77 -11.54
CA HIS A 66 6.46 11.48 -10.43
C HIS A 66 6.58 10.69 -9.12
N LEU A 67 6.33 9.39 -9.14
CA LEU A 67 6.52 8.52 -7.98
C LEU A 67 7.95 8.62 -7.46
N ILE A 68 8.94 8.46 -8.32
CA ILE A 68 10.36 8.46 -7.94
C ILE A 68 10.77 9.81 -7.36
N ARG A 69 10.28 10.92 -7.91
CA ARG A 69 10.48 12.25 -7.34
C ARG A 69 9.96 12.34 -5.90
N VAL A 70 8.75 11.85 -5.65
CA VAL A 70 8.17 11.82 -4.29
C VAL A 70 9.01 10.94 -3.35
N LEU A 71 9.44 9.75 -3.79
CA LEU A 71 10.29 8.88 -2.98
C LEU A 71 11.65 9.53 -2.66
N ALA A 72 12.25 10.23 -3.63
CA ALA A 72 13.49 10.97 -3.45
C ALA A 72 13.33 12.11 -2.44
N ASP A 73 12.23 12.87 -2.53
CA ASP A 73 11.92 13.96 -1.60
C ASP A 73 11.74 13.42 -0.17
N LEU A 74 11.00 12.33 0.02
CA LEU A 74 10.83 11.68 1.32
C LEU A 74 12.15 11.20 1.93
N LYS A 75 13.04 10.61 1.11
CA LYS A 75 14.39 10.29 1.56
C LYS A 75 15.16 11.56 1.95
N GLY A 76 15.02 12.64 1.18
CA GLY A 76 15.60 13.96 1.48
C GLY A 76 15.14 14.55 2.81
N GLU A 77 13.91 14.23 3.25
CA GLU A 77 13.39 14.54 4.59
C GLU A 77 13.99 13.66 5.71
N GLY A 78 14.88 12.72 5.38
CA GLY A 78 15.52 11.80 6.34
C GLY A 78 14.67 10.59 6.69
N ARG A 79 13.78 10.15 5.79
CA ARG A 79 12.99 8.92 5.94
C ARG A 79 13.65 7.75 5.23
N ASP A 80 13.53 6.56 5.83
CA ASP A 80 13.86 5.29 5.18
C ASP A 80 12.67 4.89 4.29
N VAL A 81 12.88 4.81 2.98
CA VAL A 81 11.81 4.53 2.01
C VAL A 81 12.12 3.25 1.25
N VAL A 82 11.15 2.34 1.22
CA VAL A 82 11.20 1.10 0.45
C VAL A 82 10.04 1.07 -0.53
N LEU A 83 10.33 0.87 -1.81
CA LEU A 83 9.31 0.70 -2.85
C LEU A 83 9.05 -0.79 -3.07
N VAL A 84 7.79 -1.18 -3.09
CA VAL A 84 7.35 -2.52 -3.52
C VAL A 84 6.56 -2.33 -4.81
N SER A 85 7.09 -2.84 -5.91
CA SER A 85 6.54 -2.61 -7.25
C SER A 85 6.00 -3.90 -7.83
N SER A 86 4.81 -3.84 -8.45
CA SER A 86 4.35 -4.89 -9.37
C SER A 86 4.70 -4.52 -10.84
N GLY A 87 4.21 -5.31 -11.80
CA GLY A 87 4.26 -4.96 -13.23
C GLY A 87 5.32 -5.70 -14.07
N ALA A 88 6.19 -6.53 -13.48
CA ALA A 88 7.22 -7.27 -14.22
C ALA A 88 6.63 -8.13 -15.36
N VAL A 89 5.58 -8.92 -15.11
CA VAL A 89 4.93 -9.73 -16.15
C VAL A 89 4.37 -8.86 -17.28
N ALA A 90 3.77 -7.70 -16.96
CA ALA A 90 3.23 -6.78 -17.96
C ALA A 90 4.34 -6.15 -18.82
N CYS A 91 5.43 -5.69 -18.20
CA CYS A 91 6.62 -5.22 -18.88
C CYS A 91 7.21 -6.29 -19.82
N GLY A 92 7.22 -7.54 -19.38
CA GLY A 92 7.75 -8.66 -20.16
C GLY A 92 6.92 -8.93 -21.41
N ARG A 93 5.61 -8.98 -21.26
CA ARG A 93 4.66 -9.10 -22.38
C ARG A 93 4.88 -8.00 -23.41
N GLN A 94 5.00 -6.74 -22.98
CA GLN A 94 5.25 -5.61 -23.86
C GLN A 94 6.61 -5.76 -24.58
N ALA A 95 7.68 -6.05 -23.83
CA ALA A 95 9.03 -6.19 -24.37
C ALA A 95 9.12 -7.32 -25.41
N LEU A 96 8.36 -8.40 -25.21
CA LEU A 96 8.28 -9.54 -26.12
C LEU A 96 7.24 -9.35 -27.24
N LYS A 97 6.50 -8.24 -27.25
CA LYS A 97 5.40 -7.94 -28.19
C LYS A 97 4.28 -8.99 -28.15
N ILE A 98 3.97 -9.50 -26.96
CA ILE A 98 2.92 -10.50 -26.72
C ILE A 98 1.70 -9.81 -26.10
N GLY A 99 0.65 -9.62 -26.90
CA GLY A 99 -0.58 -8.93 -26.48
C GLY A 99 -1.45 -9.72 -25.51
N ARG A 100 -1.37 -11.05 -25.48
CA ARG A 100 -2.15 -11.90 -24.56
C ARG A 100 -1.49 -12.06 -23.19
N LYS A 101 -2.28 -12.39 -22.17
CA LYS A 101 -1.77 -12.83 -20.87
C LYS A 101 -1.01 -14.16 -21.01
N PRO A 102 -0.05 -14.49 -20.11
CA PRO A 102 0.59 -15.80 -20.09
C PRO A 102 -0.49 -16.88 -19.89
N GLY A 103 -0.40 -17.97 -20.65
CA GLY A 103 -1.29 -19.12 -20.58
C GLY A 103 -0.77 -20.25 -19.70
N SER A 104 0.47 -20.15 -19.22
CA SER A 104 1.09 -21.11 -18.30
C SER A 104 2.00 -20.43 -17.28
N MET A 105 2.33 -21.14 -16.20
CA MET A 105 3.28 -20.65 -15.20
C MET A 105 4.67 -20.40 -15.78
N THR A 106 5.17 -21.33 -16.60
CA THR A 106 6.48 -21.16 -17.27
C THR A 106 6.50 -19.91 -18.14
N GLU A 107 5.39 -19.60 -18.81
CA GLU A 107 5.28 -18.39 -19.60
C GLU A 107 5.20 -17.13 -18.71
N LYS A 108 4.46 -17.17 -17.60
CA LYS A 108 4.43 -16.08 -16.60
C LYS A 108 5.84 -15.80 -16.06
N GLN A 109 6.59 -16.83 -15.71
CA GLN A 109 7.97 -16.74 -15.21
C GLN A 109 8.91 -16.16 -16.26
N ALA A 110 8.82 -16.62 -17.51
CA ALA A 110 9.63 -16.08 -18.60
C ALA A 110 9.34 -14.59 -18.86
N PHE A 111 8.05 -14.21 -18.84
CA PHE A 111 7.65 -12.81 -18.99
C PHE A 111 8.14 -11.97 -17.82
N ALA A 112 7.97 -12.44 -16.59
CA ALA A 112 8.47 -11.74 -15.42
C ALA A 112 9.99 -11.55 -15.46
N ALA A 113 10.76 -12.57 -15.85
CA ALA A 113 12.22 -12.46 -15.96
C ALA A 113 12.65 -11.36 -16.96
N VAL A 114 12.06 -11.32 -18.14
CA VAL A 114 12.33 -10.28 -19.15
C VAL A 114 11.88 -8.91 -18.64
N GLY A 115 10.66 -8.83 -18.12
CA GLY A 115 10.06 -7.57 -17.72
C GLY A 115 10.64 -6.99 -16.44
N GLN A 116 11.14 -7.81 -15.53
CA GLN A 116 11.82 -7.36 -14.31
C GLN A 116 13.11 -6.59 -14.65
N ALA A 117 13.90 -7.09 -15.61
CA ALA A 117 15.09 -6.37 -16.07
C ALA A 117 14.71 -5.01 -16.69
N LYS A 118 13.64 -4.97 -17.50
CA LYS A 118 13.13 -3.73 -18.10
C LYS A 118 12.60 -2.74 -17.06
N LEU A 119 11.84 -3.23 -16.09
CA LEU A 119 11.27 -2.44 -15.00
C LEU A 119 12.38 -1.83 -14.14
N MET A 120 13.35 -2.64 -13.72
CA MET A 120 14.47 -2.18 -12.90
C MET A 120 15.34 -1.15 -13.65
N SER A 121 15.62 -1.38 -14.94
CA SER A 121 16.34 -0.40 -15.77
C SER A 121 15.59 0.94 -15.86
N THR A 122 14.26 0.91 -15.91
CA THR A 122 13.43 2.12 -15.92
C THR A 122 13.52 2.86 -14.58
N TYR A 123 13.39 2.14 -13.45
CA TYR A 123 13.57 2.72 -12.12
C TYR A 123 14.98 3.34 -11.95
N GLN A 124 16.03 2.60 -12.29
CA GLN A 124 17.41 3.09 -12.17
C GLN A 124 17.66 4.38 -12.94
N ARG A 125 17.12 4.48 -14.17
CA ARG A 125 17.25 5.68 -14.99
C ARG A 125 16.66 6.90 -14.29
N PHE A 126 15.42 6.80 -13.83
CA PHE A 126 14.74 7.93 -13.16
C PHE A 126 15.35 8.23 -11.79
N PHE A 127 15.69 7.23 -10.97
CA PHE A 127 16.37 7.49 -9.69
C PHE A 127 17.69 8.24 -9.90
N ALA A 128 18.44 7.92 -10.96
CA ALA A 128 19.67 8.63 -11.31
C ALA A 128 19.44 10.11 -11.67
N GLU A 129 18.32 10.45 -12.31
CA GLU A 129 17.94 11.84 -12.63
C GLU A 129 17.78 12.69 -11.34
N TYR A 130 17.36 12.07 -10.23
CA TYR A 130 17.24 12.72 -8.91
C TYR A 130 18.45 12.48 -7.98
N SER A 131 19.60 12.06 -8.54
CA SER A 131 20.82 11.73 -7.79
C SER A 131 20.60 10.69 -6.68
N GLN A 132 19.66 9.77 -6.88
CA GLN A 132 19.35 8.69 -5.94
C GLN A 132 19.92 7.37 -6.43
N THR A 133 20.44 6.59 -5.49
CA THR A 133 20.80 5.18 -5.73
C THR A 133 19.63 4.29 -5.35
N THR A 134 19.35 3.31 -6.19
CA THR A 134 18.36 2.26 -5.93
C THR A 134 19.01 0.88 -5.99
N ALA A 135 18.44 -0.08 -5.26
CA ALA A 135 18.85 -1.48 -5.29
C ALA A 135 17.65 -2.37 -5.59
N GLN A 136 17.89 -3.42 -6.38
CA GLN A 136 16.89 -4.44 -6.62
C GLN A 136 16.89 -5.46 -5.49
N VAL A 137 15.71 -5.80 -4.98
CA VAL A 137 15.52 -6.93 -4.06
C VAL A 137 14.41 -7.82 -4.60
N LEU A 138 14.72 -9.09 -4.83
CA LEU A 138 13.75 -10.10 -5.27
C LEU A 138 13.51 -11.11 -4.15
N LEU A 139 12.27 -11.21 -3.69
CA LEU A 139 11.89 -12.09 -2.59
C LEU A 139 10.81 -13.07 -3.02
N THR A 140 10.77 -14.24 -2.41
CA THR A 140 9.58 -15.10 -2.42
C THR A 140 8.86 -14.95 -1.10
N LYS A 141 7.55 -15.23 -1.04
CA LYS A 141 6.79 -15.21 0.22
C LYS A 141 7.38 -16.16 1.28
N ASN A 142 8.04 -17.23 0.83
CA ASN A 142 8.69 -18.23 1.70
C ASN A 142 9.97 -17.74 2.39
N VAL A 143 10.53 -16.59 2.00
CA VAL A 143 11.70 -16.00 2.68
C VAL A 143 11.45 -15.82 4.18
N ILE A 144 10.17 -15.71 4.56
CA ILE A 144 9.70 -15.55 5.93
C ILE A 144 9.64 -16.84 6.73
N ILE A 145 9.51 -18.00 6.09
CA ILE A 145 9.37 -19.27 6.80
C ILE A 145 10.73 -19.71 7.37
N ASN A 146 11.82 -19.42 6.65
CA ASN A 146 13.17 -19.75 7.07
C ASN A 146 13.80 -18.61 7.87
N GLN A 147 14.17 -18.88 9.14
CA GLN A 147 14.76 -17.88 10.03
C GLN A 147 16.03 -17.25 9.45
N THR A 148 16.96 -18.06 8.92
CA THR A 148 18.20 -17.55 8.31
C THR A 148 17.92 -16.63 7.12
N SER A 149 16.97 -17.00 6.26
CA SER A 149 16.56 -16.16 5.13
C SER A 149 15.93 -14.84 5.59
N ARG A 150 15.12 -14.86 6.66
CA ARG A 150 14.59 -13.64 7.28
C ARG A 150 15.69 -12.73 7.79
N ASP A 151 16.62 -13.26 8.57
CA ASP A 151 17.70 -12.48 9.17
C ASP A 151 18.60 -11.86 8.10
N ASN A 152 18.95 -12.63 7.05
CA ASN A 152 19.72 -12.12 5.92
C ASN A 152 18.97 -11.04 5.14
N THR A 153 17.65 -11.20 4.97
CA THR A 153 16.80 -10.19 4.34
C THR A 153 16.83 -8.90 5.15
N LYS A 154 16.54 -8.99 6.46
CA LYS A 154 16.58 -7.83 7.38
C LYS A 154 17.93 -7.13 7.36
N ASN A 155 19.03 -7.88 7.50
CA ASN A 155 20.39 -7.33 7.49
C ASN A 155 20.70 -6.59 6.20
N THR A 156 20.25 -7.12 5.05
CA THR A 156 20.43 -6.50 3.74
C THR A 156 19.65 -5.19 3.64
N PHE A 157 18.37 -5.16 4.04
CA PHE A 157 17.58 -3.93 4.06
C PHE A 157 18.17 -2.88 5.00
N ASP A 158 18.55 -3.27 6.22
CA ASP A 158 19.15 -2.36 7.18
C ASP A 158 20.44 -1.73 6.63
N GLU A 159 21.27 -2.50 5.92
CA GLU A 159 22.49 -1.97 5.31
C GLU A 159 22.22 -1.09 4.10
N LEU A 160 21.29 -1.48 3.21
CA LEU A 160 20.88 -0.63 2.07
C LEU A 160 20.34 0.73 2.54
N LEU A 161 19.50 0.73 3.57
CA LEU A 161 18.93 1.96 4.12
C LEU A 161 20.00 2.83 4.78
N LYS A 162 20.95 2.25 5.54
CA LYS A 162 22.11 2.99 6.07
C LYS A 162 22.98 3.63 4.98
N LEU A 163 23.13 2.97 3.83
CA LEU A 163 23.84 3.50 2.67
C LEU A 163 23.02 4.57 1.92
N GLY A 164 21.80 4.88 2.37
CA GLY A 164 20.91 5.84 1.73
C GLY A 164 20.35 5.32 0.41
N VAL A 165 20.30 4.01 0.18
CA VAL A 165 19.71 3.43 -1.02
C VAL A 165 18.19 3.32 -0.84
N ILE A 166 17.42 3.59 -1.90
CA ILE A 166 15.97 3.31 -1.95
C ILE A 166 15.78 1.92 -2.57
N PRO A 167 15.45 0.87 -1.79
CA PRO A 167 15.26 -0.46 -2.33
C PRO A 167 13.97 -0.56 -3.14
N VAL A 168 14.02 -1.22 -4.28
CA VAL A 168 12.86 -1.61 -5.09
C VAL A 168 12.71 -3.12 -4.98
N VAL A 169 11.65 -3.51 -4.26
CA VAL A 169 11.30 -4.89 -3.98
C VAL A 169 10.26 -5.37 -4.98
N ASN A 170 10.44 -6.59 -5.48
CA ASN A 170 9.41 -7.30 -6.22
C ASN A 170 9.47 -8.79 -5.87
N GLU A 171 8.42 -9.52 -6.21
CA GLU A 171 8.40 -10.97 -6.12
C GLU A 171 9.42 -11.59 -7.09
N ASN A 172 10.12 -12.64 -6.65
CA ASN A 172 10.98 -13.43 -7.51
C ASN A 172 10.14 -14.45 -8.28
N ASP A 173 9.40 -13.96 -9.28
CA ASP A 173 8.48 -14.76 -10.09
C ASP A 173 9.15 -16.02 -10.67
N THR A 174 10.42 -15.95 -11.09
CA THR A 174 11.19 -17.04 -11.71
C THR A 174 11.21 -18.33 -10.88
N ILE A 175 11.20 -18.21 -9.56
CA ILE A 175 11.26 -19.35 -8.62
C ILE A 175 9.99 -19.46 -7.76
N SER A 176 8.96 -18.65 -8.06
CA SER A 176 7.64 -18.78 -7.43
C SER A 176 6.91 -19.97 -8.08
N THR A 177 6.44 -20.93 -7.27
CA THR A 177 5.86 -22.20 -7.72
C THR A 177 4.36 -22.10 -8.01
N GLN A 178 3.78 -23.15 -8.60
CA GLN A 178 2.35 -23.18 -8.96
C GLN A 178 1.44 -23.43 -7.76
N GLU A 179 1.93 -24.06 -6.68
CA GLU A 179 1.26 -24.09 -5.36
C GLU A 179 1.13 -22.66 -4.81
N LEU A 180 2.14 -21.80 -5.06
CA LEU A 180 2.10 -20.35 -4.79
C LEU A 180 1.16 -19.57 -5.73
N ALA A 181 0.71 -20.18 -6.84
CA ALA A 181 -0.26 -19.61 -7.78
C ALA A 181 -1.68 -20.14 -7.59
N GLN A 182 -1.90 -21.28 -6.93
CA GLN A 182 -3.23 -21.65 -6.41
C GLN A 182 -3.57 -20.83 -5.15
N LEU A 183 -2.54 -20.40 -4.42
CA LEU A 183 -2.57 -19.28 -3.50
C LEU A 183 -2.86 -17.91 -4.18
N GLU A 184 -3.43 -17.85 -5.40
CA GLU A 184 -3.89 -16.59 -6.04
C GLU A 184 -5.13 -15.99 -5.34
N THR A 185 -5.69 -16.67 -4.34
CA THR A 185 -6.52 -16.08 -3.25
C THR A 185 -5.71 -15.16 -2.31
N PHE A 186 -4.38 -15.33 -2.24
CA PHE A 186 -3.41 -14.49 -1.52
C PHE A 186 -2.83 -13.43 -2.46
N GLY A 187 -3.61 -12.38 -2.67
CA GLY A 187 -3.31 -11.33 -3.64
C GLY A 187 -1.99 -10.59 -3.45
N ASP A 188 -1.35 -10.34 -4.59
CA ASP A 188 -0.49 -9.22 -4.98
C ASP A 188 0.70 -8.89 -4.04
N ASN A 189 1.57 -8.02 -4.53
CA ASN A 189 2.63 -7.40 -3.76
C ASN A 189 2.10 -6.60 -2.52
N ASP A 190 0.79 -6.55 -2.28
CA ASP A 190 0.16 -6.04 -1.05
C ASP A 190 0.68 -6.79 0.20
N GLN A 191 0.64 -8.13 0.16
CA GLN A 191 1.19 -8.95 1.25
C GLN A 191 2.70 -8.89 1.30
N LEU A 192 3.37 -8.89 0.14
CA LEU A 192 4.83 -8.73 0.10
C LEU A 192 5.25 -7.43 0.77
N ALA A 193 4.54 -6.33 0.54
CA ALA A 193 4.82 -5.06 1.17
C ALA A 193 4.65 -5.09 2.69
N SER A 194 3.60 -5.76 3.17
CA SER A 194 3.37 -5.89 4.62
C SER A 194 4.39 -6.82 5.26
N ILE A 195 4.78 -7.90 4.58
CA ILE A 195 5.85 -8.82 4.98
C ILE A 195 7.18 -8.08 5.06
N VAL A 196 7.53 -7.30 4.04
CA VAL A 196 8.74 -6.48 4.04
C VAL A 196 8.68 -5.51 5.21
N GLY A 197 7.55 -4.83 5.41
CA GLY A 197 7.32 -3.93 6.53
C GLY A 197 7.57 -4.61 7.88
N ALA A 198 7.02 -5.80 8.10
CA ALA A 198 7.22 -6.57 9.31
C ALA A 198 8.70 -6.98 9.52
N VAL A 199 9.38 -7.43 8.46
CA VAL A 199 10.79 -7.86 8.55
C VAL A 199 11.73 -6.71 8.88
N ILE A 200 11.50 -5.54 8.29
CA ILE A 200 12.39 -4.39 8.44
C ILE A 200 11.98 -3.48 9.61
N GLY A 201 10.89 -3.78 10.32
CA GLY A 201 10.33 -2.93 11.36
C GLY A 201 9.89 -1.57 10.81
N ALA A 202 9.07 -1.56 9.77
CA ALA A 202 8.51 -0.34 9.20
C ALA A 202 7.46 0.26 10.14
N ASP A 203 7.39 1.59 10.20
CA ASP A 203 6.39 2.28 11.00
C ASP A 203 5.06 2.43 10.25
N LEU A 204 5.12 2.40 8.91
CA LEU A 204 3.99 2.63 8.00
C LEU A 204 4.13 1.82 6.71
N VAL A 205 3.04 1.18 6.30
CA VAL A 205 2.86 0.55 4.99
C VAL A 205 1.77 1.31 4.21
N ILE A 206 2.07 1.76 2.99
CA ILE A 206 1.11 2.45 2.12
C ILE A 206 0.83 1.57 0.90
N LEU A 207 -0.40 1.11 0.74
CA LEU A 207 -0.86 0.38 -0.44
C LEU A 207 -1.58 1.33 -1.39
N LEU A 208 -0.91 1.68 -2.49
CA LEU A 208 -1.44 2.52 -3.55
C LEU A 208 -2.13 1.63 -4.60
N SER A 209 -3.47 1.68 -4.62
CA SER A 209 -4.35 0.82 -5.43
C SER A 209 -5.17 1.63 -6.43
N ASP A 210 -6.00 0.94 -7.22
CA ASP A 210 -7.08 1.48 -8.05
C ASP A 210 -8.37 1.83 -7.27
N ILE A 211 -8.47 1.43 -6.00
CA ILE A 211 -9.61 1.70 -5.12
C ILE A 211 -9.30 2.82 -4.13
N GLU A 212 -10.32 3.56 -3.72
CA GLU A 212 -10.21 4.63 -2.71
C GLU A 212 -9.83 4.11 -1.33
N GLY A 213 -10.29 2.92 -0.97
CA GLY A 213 -10.09 2.30 0.33
C GLY A 213 -11.12 1.21 0.57
N MET A 214 -11.41 0.93 1.83
CA MET A 214 -12.39 -0.07 2.25
C MET A 214 -13.79 0.54 2.36
N TYR A 215 -14.79 -0.26 1.99
CA TYR A 215 -16.20 0.05 2.14
C TYR A 215 -16.85 -1.06 2.99
N THR A 216 -18.00 -0.77 3.60
CA THR A 216 -18.77 -1.77 4.37
C THR A 216 -19.29 -2.93 3.51
N ASP A 217 -19.42 -2.71 2.20
CA ASP A 217 -19.78 -3.70 1.18
C ASP A 217 -19.24 -3.24 -0.20
N ASP A 218 -19.37 -4.02 -1.26
CA ASP A 218 -18.92 -3.62 -2.60
C ASP A 218 -19.78 -2.46 -3.15
N PRO A 219 -19.23 -1.23 -3.27
CA PRO A 219 -19.99 -0.06 -3.71
C PRO A 219 -20.46 -0.14 -5.17
N ARG A 220 -19.94 -1.09 -5.96
CA ARG A 220 -20.39 -1.34 -7.34
C ARG A 220 -21.74 -2.05 -7.38
N HIS A 221 -22.06 -2.81 -6.33
CA HIS A 221 -23.25 -3.65 -6.23
C HIS A 221 -24.21 -3.19 -5.13
N ASN A 222 -23.70 -2.56 -4.08
CA ASN A 222 -24.47 -2.05 -2.95
C ASN A 222 -24.34 -0.52 -2.84
N ARG A 223 -25.43 0.21 -3.07
CA ARG A 223 -25.47 1.68 -2.97
C ARG A 223 -25.41 2.19 -1.52
N ASP A 224 -25.75 1.35 -0.56
CA ASP A 224 -25.68 1.66 0.87
C ASP A 224 -24.28 1.38 1.45
N ALA A 225 -23.32 0.97 0.62
CA ALA A 225 -21.94 0.78 1.02
C ALA A 225 -21.33 2.10 1.50
N VAL A 226 -20.87 2.14 2.75
CA VAL A 226 -20.28 3.32 3.38
C VAL A 226 -18.77 3.19 3.38
N PHE A 227 -18.07 4.27 3.05
CA PHE A 227 -16.62 4.32 3.10
C PHE A 227 -16.10 4.22 4.54
N ILE A 228 -15.08 3.39 4.74
CA ILE A 228 -14.45 3.18 6.04
C ILE A 228 -13.13 3.93 6.07
N GLU A 229 -13.11 5.09 6.72
CA GLU A 229 -11.92 5.95 6.78
C GLU A 229 -10.87 5.45 7.77
N TYR A 230 -11.28 4.72 8.81
CA TYR A 230 -10.42 4.34 9.92
C TYR A 230 -10.83 3.01 10.56
N VAL A 231 -9.85 2.13 10.69
CA VAL A 231 -9.97 0.80 11.31
C VAL A 231 -9.01 0.75 12.49
N PRO A 232 -9.48 0.94 13.74
CA PRO A 232 -8.61 0.89 14.92
C PRO A 232 -8.11 -0.52 15.23
N THR A 233 -8.90 -1.55 14.87
CA THR A 233 -8.57 -2.96 15.08
C THR A 233 -9.28 -3.79 14.02
N ILE A 234 -8.60 -4.82 13.51
CA ILE A 234 -9.18 -5.74 12.53
C ILE A 234 -9.97 -6.80 13.30
N THR A 235 -11.29 -6.70 13.29
CA THR A 235 -12.21 -7.67 13.92
C THR A 235 -12.61 -8.77 12.93
N GLU A 236 -13.23 -9.84 13.41
CA GLU A 236 -13.84 -10.87 12.54
C GLU A 236 -14.86 -10.29 11.56
N GLU A 237 -15.55 -9.21 11.94
CA GLU A 237 -16.45 -8.47 11.05
C GLU A 237 -15.69 -7.87 9.87
N ILE A 238 -14.58 -7.18 10.13
CA ILE A 238 -13.70 -6.60 9.10
C ILE A 238 -13.13 -7.71 8.20
N LEU A 239 -12.71 -8.84 8.78
CA LEU A 239 -12.26 -10.01 8.01
C LEU A 239 -13.38 -10.57 7.13
N GLY A 240 -14.62 -10.57 7.63
CA GLY A 240 -15.82 -10.98 6.90
C GLY A 240 -16.18 -10.07 5.73
N MET A 241 -15.94 -8.76 5.83
CA MET A 241 -16.16 -7.79 4.73
C MET A 241 -15.32 -8.12 3.49
N GLY A 242 -14.16 -8.77 3.66
CA GLY A 242 -13.33 -9.23 2.55
C GLY A 242 -13.86 -10.46 1.79
N LYS A 243 -14.88 -11.16 2.33
CA LYS A 243 -15.40 -12.45 1.82
C LYS A 243 -16.70 -12.34 1.00
N GLY A 244 -17.15 -11.12 0.67
CA GLY A 244 -18.41 -10.88 -0.06
C GLY A 244 -18.48 -11.62 -1.42
N ALA A 245 -19.67 -12.13 -1.73
CA ALA A 245 -19.97 -12.90 -2.94
C ALA A 245 -19.84 -12.04 -4.20
N GLY A 246 -18.71 -12.16 -4.90
CA GLY A 246 -18.51 -11.47 -6.19
C GLY A 246 -17.07 -11.17 -6.58
N SER A 247 -16.07 -11.37 -5.71
CA SER A 247 -14.66 -11.20 -6.09
C SER A 247 -14.08 -12.38 -6.90
N ASP A 248 -14.91 -13.00 -7.74
CA ASP A 248 -14.44 -13.98 -8.71
C ASP A 248 -13.61 -13.23 -9.77
N VAL A 249 -12.36 -13.68 -9.90
CA VAL A 249 -11.39 -13.33 -10.95
C VAL A 249 -10.63 -11.99 -10.77
N GLY A 250 -9.79 -11.92 -9.74
CA GLY A 250 -8.69 -10.92 -9.69
C GLY A 250 -7.65 -11.19 -8.59
N THR A 251 -6.37 -11.25 -8.97
CA THR A 251 -5.25 -11.19 -8.02
C THR A 251 -5.21 -9.79 -7.38
N GLY A 252 -5.58 -9.67 -6.09
CA GLY A 252 -5.54 -8.40 -5.34
C GLY A 252 -6.88 -7.85 -4.81
N GLY A 253 -7.86 -8.71 -4.50
CA GLY A 253 -9.15 -8.33 -3.91
C GLY A 253 -9.06 -7.74 -2.49
N MET A 254 -10.22 -7.35 -1.94
CA MET A 254 -10.31 -6.74 -0.60
C MET A 254 -9.82 -7.69 0.50
N SER A 255 -10.06 -9.00 0.37
CA SER A 255 -9.52 -10.03 1.26
C SER A 255 -7.99 -9.96 1.38
N ALA A 256 -7.27 -9.83 0.26
CA ALA A 256 -5.82 -9.74 0.22
C ALA A 256 -5.31 -8.46 0.91
N LYS A 257 -6.01 -7.34 0.71
CA LYS A 257 -5.70 -6.05 1.36
C LYS A 257 -5.92 -6.09 2.87
N ILE A 258 -6.98 -6.76 3.34
CA ILE A 258 -7.21 -6.96 4.78
C ILE A 258 -6.16 -7.90 5.38
N ALA A 259 -5.78 -8.96 4.66
CA ALA A 259 -4.69 -9.85 5.11
C ALA A 259 -3.34 -9.10 5.21
N ALA A 260 -3.04 -8.23 4.24
CA ALA A 260 -1.90 -7.33 4.29
C ALA A 260 -1.99 -6.37 5.48
N ALA A 261 -3.16 -5.75 5.70
CA ALA A 261 -3.39 -4.88 6.85
C ALA A 261 -3.11 -5.60 8.18
N ARG A 262 -3.57 -6.84 8.33
CA ARG A 262 -3.30 -7.64 9.52
C ARG A 262 -1.81 -7.89 9.73
N ILE A 263 -1.08 -8.30 8.70
CA ILE A 263 0.38 -8.49 8.79
C ILE A 263 1.06 -7.20 9.27
N ALA A 264 0.71 -6.06 8.67
CA ALA A 264 1.29 -4.77 9.03
C ALA A 264 0.94 -4.38 10.47
N THR A 265 -0.34 -4.40 10.83
CA THR A 265 -0.80 -3.89 12.13
C THR A 265 -0.38 -4.76 13.29
N ASP A 266 -0.40 -6.09 13.13
CA ASP A 266 0.04 -7.04 14.17
C ASP A 266 1.55 -6.93 14.40
N SER A 267 2.30 -6.48 13.38
CA SER A 267 3.74 -6.20 13.41
C SER A 267 4.10 -4.76 13.82
N ASP A 268 3.16 -4.01 14.42
CA ASP A 268 3.34 -2.64 14.90
C ASP A 268 3.51 -1.55 13.81
N ALA A 269 3.10 -1.84 12.58
CA ALA A 269 3.08 -0.88 11.48
C ALA A 269 1.65 -0.36 11.22
N ASP A 270 1.49 0.95 11.06
CA ASP A 270 0.24 1.49 10.53
C ASP A 270 0.11 1.12 9.05
N MET A 271 -1.11 0.97 8.53
CA MET A 271 -1.30 0.72 7.11
C MET A 271 -2.35 1.65 6.52
N VAL A 272 -2.08 2.18 5.32
CA VAL A 272 -3.04 2.99 4.56
C VAL A 272 -3.31 2.35 3.20
N ILE A 273 -4.58 2.20 2.84
CA ILE A 273 -5.00 1.89 1.46
C ILE A 273 -5.53 3.18 0.86
N ALA A 274 -4.98 3.59 -0.29
CA ALA A 274 -5.44 4.78 -0.99
C ALA A 274 -5.37 4.61 -2.51
N LYS A 275 -6.19 5.38 -3.22
CA LYS A 275 -6.20 5.40 -4.67
C LYS A 275 -4.97 6.11 -5.25
N PHE A 276 -4.39 5.52 -6.29
CA PHE A 276 -3.21 6.05 -6.97
C PHE A 276 -3.54 6.84 -8.23
N ASP A 277 -4.07 8.03 -8.04
CA ASP A 277 -4.25 8.98 -9.14
C ASP A 277 -2.98 9.81 -9.38
N SER A 278 -2.31 10.24 -8.29
CA SER A 278 -1.03 10.96 -8.29
C SER A 278 -0.15 10.49 -7.13
N ALA A 279 1.17 10.59 -7.26
CA ALA A 279 2.11 10.32 -6.16
C ALA A 279 1.99 11.31 -4.99
N ASP A 280 1.39 12.49 -5.22
CA ASP A 280 1.10 13.48 -4.17
C ASP A 280 0.26 12.91 -3.01
N ILE A 281 -0.51 11.87 -3.27
CA ILE A 281 -1.32 11.18 -2.25
C ILE A 281 -0.46 10.71 -1.08
N ILE A 282 0.82 10.38 -1.31
CA ILE A 282 1.75 9.96 -0.27
C ILE A 282 2.00 11.12 0.72
N PHE A 283 2.20 12.33 0.21
CA PHE A 283 2.33 13.51 1.07
C PHE A 283 1.03 13.83 1.82
N ASP A 284 -0.11 13.63 1.18
CA ASP A 284 -1.41 13.85 1.81
C ASP A 284 -1.66 12.88 2.97
N ILE A 285 -1.30 11.61 2.79
CA ILE A 285 -1.30 10.60 3.85
C ILE A 285 -0.38 11.01 5.00
N LEU A 286 0.87 11.37 4.70
CA LEU A 286 1.87 11.74 5.72
C LEU A 286 1.50 13.03 6.45
N LYS A 287 0.82 13.97 5.80
CA LYS A 287 0.29 15.20 6.43
C LYS A 287 -0.97 14.95 7.26
N GLY A 288 -1.43 13.70 7.36
CA GLY A 288 -2.59 13.32 8.13
C GLY A 288 -3.92 13.76 7.52
N LYS A 289 -3.97 14.02 6.20
CA LYS A 289 -5.25 14.29 5.53
C LYS A 289 -6.14 13.04 5.60
N ASN A 290 -7.46 13.26 5.55
CA ASN A 290 -8.44 12.17 5.53
C ASN A 290 -8.58 11.58 4.12
N VAL A 291 -7.54 10.89 3.69
CA VAL A 291 -7.49 10.17 2.41
C VAL A 291 -7.30 8.68 2.68
N GLY A 292 -8.00 7.86 1.91
CA GLY A 292 -7.94 6.41 2.05
C GLY A 292 -8.45 5.86 3.38
N THR A 293 -8.26 4.55 3.56
CA THR A 293 -8.55 3.86 4.82
C THR A 293 -7.27 3.69 5.62
N LEU A 294 -7.26 4.17 6.87
CA LEU A 294 -6.17 3.99 7.81
C LEU A 294 -6.46 2.82 8.76
N PHE A 295 -5.57 1.83 8.80
CA PHE A 295 -5.54 0.74 9.77
C PHE A 295 -4.50 1.08 10.85
N ALA A 296 -4.92 1.08 12.10
CA ALA A 296 -4.04 1.39 13.21
C ALA A 296 -3.18 0.19 13.61
N ALA A 297 -1.88 0.44 13.78
CA ALA A 297 -0.93 -0.47 14.40
C ALA A 297 -1.45 -0.94 15.77
N HIS A 298 -1.37 -2.24 16.01
CA HIS A 298 -1.64 -2.83 17.31
C HIS A 298 -0.69 -4.02 17.48
N LYS A 299 0.47 -3.75 18.09
CA LYS A 299 1.47 -4.79 18.31
C LYS A 299 0.85 -5.99 19.05
N ASN A 300 0.85 -7.13 18.38
CA ASN A 300 0.38 -8.38 18.96
C ASN A 300 1.60 -9.20 19.37
N GLU A 301 1.86 -9.28 20.69
CA GLU A 301 3.04 -10.00 21.22
C GLU A 301 3.05 -11.49 20.86
N ASN A 302 1.90 -12.06 20.54
CA ASN A 302 1.74 -13.46 20.15
C ASN A 302 1.73 -13.67 18.63
N PHE A 303 1.94 -12.63 17.83
CA PHE A 303 1.94 -12.75 16.38
C PHE A 303 3.28 -13.30 15.88
N ASP A 304 3.29 -14.57 15.47
CA ASP A 304 4.39 -15.15 14.69
C ASP A 304 4.08 -15.05 13.20
N LEU A 305 4.82 -14.17 12.52
CA LEU A 305 4.70 -13.98 11.07
C LEU A 305 4.96 -15.28 10.27
N ALA A 306 5.91 -16.13 10.68
CA ALA A 306 6.09 -17.42 9.99
C ALA A 306 4.92 -18.37 10.23
N GLU A 307 4.36 -18.40 11.44
CA GLU A 307 3.19 -19.22 11.71
C GLU A 307 1.97 -18.73 10.93
N PHE A 308 1.75 -17.41 10.85
CA PHE A 308 0.68 -16.82 10.05
C PHE A 308 0.78 -17.24 8.58
N ILE A 309 1.98 -17.14 7.99
CA ILE A 309 2.22 -17.55 6.59
C ILE A 309 2.12 -19.08 6.41
N ARG A 310 2.54 -19.89 7.40
CA ARG A 310 2.38 -21.36 7.35
C ARG A 310 0.91 -21.77 7.38
N ARG A 311 0.12 -21.25 8.32
CA ARG A 311 -1.31 -21.57 8.43
C ARG A 311 -2.09 -21.15 7.19
N ALA A 312 -1.73 -20.01 6.60
CA ALA A 312 -2.27 -19.57 5.33
C ALA A 312 -2.01 -20.58 4.20
N LYS A 313 -0.84 -21.22 4.19
CA LYS A 313 -0.50 -22.28 3.24
C LYS A 313 -1.28 -23.58 3.52
N ASP A 314 -1.40 -23.97 4.78
CA ASP A 314 -2.00 -25.25 5.18
C ASP A 314 -3.54 -25.25 5.11
N ALA A 315 -4.20 -24.08 5.23
CA ALA A 315 -5.67 -23.98 5.22
C ALA A 315 -6.30 -24.18 3.82
N GLU A 316 -5.48 -24.34 2.77
CA GLU A 316 -5.92 -24.53 1.39
C GLU A 316 -5.46 -25.89 0.80
N GLU A 317 -4.79 -26.74 1.59
CA GLU A 317 -4.51 -28.17 1.29
C GLU A 317 -5.64 -29.09 1.80
#